data_AF-A0AA44MQQ0-F1
#
_entry.id   AF-A0AA44MQQ0-F1
#
_cell.length_a   1.000
_cell.length_b   1.000
_cell.length_c   1.000
_cell.angle_alpha   90.00
_cell.angle_beta   90.00
_cell.angle_gamma   90.00
#
_symmetry.space_group_name_H-M   'P 1'
#
loop_
_entity.id
_entity.type
_entity.pdbx_description
1 polymer ?
#
loop_
_entity_poly.entity_id
_entity_poly.type
_entity_poly.pdbx_seq_one_letter_code
_entity_poly.pdbx_strand_id
1 'polypeptide(L)'
;YGIPAAVGAAVAAPDRPVLCLESDGSAMYTISGLWSQARENLDVTTVIYNNGAYDILRIELQRVGAGSDPGPKALDLLDISRPTMDFVKIAEGMGVPARRVTTCEEFADALRAAFAE
;
A
#
# COMPACT_ATOMS: atom_id res chain seq x y z
N TYR A 1 4.69 5.24 -6.18
CA TYR A 1 5.13 6.66 -6.01
C TYR A 1 4.91 7.14 -4.59
N GLY A 2 3.80 6.79 -3.92
CA GLY A 2 3.48 7.31 -2.59
C GLY A 2 4.55 7.00 -1.55
N ILE A 3 5.03 5.76 -1.46
CA ILE A 3 6.06 5.37 -0.47
C ILE A 3 7.33 6.25 -0.53
N PRO A 4 8.04 6.41 -1.66
CA PRO A 4 9.23 7.27 -1.70
C PRO A 4 8.90 8.77 -1.56
N ALA A 5 7.72 9.21 -2.00
CA ALA A 5 7.27 10.58 -1.76
C ALA A 5 7.03 10.86 -0.26
N ALA A 6 6.49 9.89 0.47
CA ALA A 6 6.28 9.97 1.91
C ALA A 6 7.61 10.03 2.67
N VAL A 7 8.62 9.27 2.24
CA VAL A 7 10.00 9.39 2.76
C VAL A 7 10.51 10.83 2.59
N GLY A 8 10.42 11.39 1.38
CA GLY A 8 10.83 12.77 1.12
C GLY A 8 10.07 13.80 1.95
N ALA A 9 8.76 13.61 2.12
CA ALA A 9 7.92 14.49 2.93
C ALA A 9 8.31 14.47 4.41
N ALA A 10 8.53 13.29 4.99
CA ALA A 10 8.94 13.16 6.40
C ALA A 10 10.34 13.72 6.64
N VAL A 11 11.28 13.51 5.71
CA VAL A 11 12.62 14.13 5.78
C VAL A 11 12.54 15.66 5.70
N ALA A 12 11.67 16.20 4.84
CA ALA A 12 11.55 17.64 4.65
C ALA A 12 10.79 18.36 5.77
N ALA A 13 9.91 17.66 6.49
CA ALA A 13 9.08 18.21 7.55
C ALA A 13 9.02 17.25 8.76
N PRO A 14 10.12 17.11 9.53
CA PRO A 14 10.24 16.09 10.58
C PRO A 14 9.25 16.25 11.74
N ASP A 15 8.72 17.45 11.97
CA ASP A 15 7.73 17.72 13.02
C ASP A 15 6.28 17.45 12.58
N ARG A 16 6.07 16.87 11.40
CA ARG A 16 4.73 16.61 10.85
C ARG A 16 4.56 15.13 10.51
N PRO A 17 3.56 14.45 11.09
CA PRO A 17 3.28 13.06 10.74
C PRO A 17 2.86 12.95 9.28
N VAL A 18 3.31 11.91 8.59
CA VAL A 18 2.98 11.65 7.19
C VAL A 18 2.10 10.41 7.07
N LEU A 19 0.92 10.58 6.45
CA LEU A 19 0.05 9.47 6.06
C LEU A 19 0.27 9.11 4.59
N CYS A 20 0.80 7.92 4.33
CA CYS A 20 0.96 7.36 3.00
C CYS A 20 -0.18 6.39 2.69
N LEU A 21 -1.02 6.72 1.71
CA LEU A 21 -2.09 5.83 1.22
C LEU A 21 -1.63 5.14 -0.06
N GLU A 22 -1.61 3.82 -0.07
CA GLU A 22 -1.06 3.05 -1.18
C GLU A 22 -1.93 1.80 -1.46
N SER A 23 -1.97 1.32 -2.71
CA SER A 23 -2.54 0.00 -3.01
C SER A 23 -1.46 -1.09 -3.00
N ASP A 24 -1.84 -2.33 -2.81
CA ASP A 24 -0.94 -3.50 -2.87
C ASP A 24 -0.09 -3.54 -4.16
N GLY A 25 -0.70 -3.39 -5.33
CA GLY A 25 0.00 -3.41 -6.60
C GLY A 25 0.97 -2.24 -6.75
N SER A 26 0.57 -1.04 -6.31
CA SER A 26 1.42 0.14 -6.42
C SER A 26 2.56 0.15 -5.39
N ALA A 27 2.31 -0.37 -4.19
CA ALA A 27 3.30 -0.53 -3.13
C ALA A 27 4.51 -1.34 -3.63
N MET A 28 4.26 -2.42 -4.37
CA MET A 28 5.33 -3.32 -4.84
C MET A 28 6.32 -2.69 -5.80
N TYR A 29 5.96 -1.61 -6.53
CA TYR A 29 6.93 -0.89 -7.36
C TYR A 29 8.05 -0.23 -6.55
N THR A 30 7.76 0.15 -5.30
CA THR A 30 8.66 0.95 -4.47
C THR A 30 8.69 0.48 -3.02
N ILE A 31 8.45 -0.82 -2.78
CA ILE A 31 8.27 -1.38 -1.44
C ILE A 31 9.52 -1.25 -0.56
N SER A 32 10.71 -1.23 -1.17
CA SER A 32 11.99 -0.97 -0.48
C SER A 32 12.03 0.38 0.24
N GLY A 33 11.13 1.32 -0.09
CA GLY A 33 11.00 2.57 0.65
C GLY A 33 10.56 2.38 2.10
N LEU A 34 9.91 1.27 2.47
CA LEU A 34 9.61 0.94 3.87
C LEU A 34 10.91 0.79 4.69
N TRP A 35 11.94 0.16 4.11
CA TRP A 35 13.25 0.07 4.76
C TRP A 35 13.88 1.44 4.97
N SER A 36 13.71 2.37 4.03
CA SER A 36 14.20 3.75 4.19
C SER A 36 13.45 4.48 5.30
N GLN A 37 12.13 4.29 5.43
CA GLN A 37 11.35 4.85 6.55
C GLN A 37 11.89 4.37 7.89
N ALA A 38 12.13 3.05 8.03
CA ALA A 38 12.69 2.47 9.25
C ALA A 38 14.13 2.96 9.53
N ARG A 39 15.01 2.93 8.51
CA ARG A 39 16.43 3.31 8.66
C ARG A 39 16.61 4.74 9.13
N GLU A 40 15.81 5.66 8.59
CA GLU A 40 15.88 7.09 8.92
C GLU A 40 15.00 7.45 10.12
N ASN A 41 14.33 6.46 10.74
CA ASN A 41 13.42 6.65 11.88
C ASN A 41 12.36 7.74 11.60
N LEU A 42 11.70 7.64 10.44
CA LEU A 42 10.73 8.62 9.98
C LEU A 42 9.32 8.35 10.54
N ASP A 43 8.62 9.42 10.91
CA ASP A 43 7.20 9.39 11.29
C ASP A 43 6.29 9.28 10.06
N VAL A 44 6.21 8.05 9.52
CA VAL A 44 5.36 7.72 8.38
C VAL A 44 4.43 6.56 8.73
N THR A 45 3.13 6.82 8.71
CA THR A 45 2.10 5.78 8.73
C THR A 45 1.74 5.40 7.29
N THR A 46 2.03 4.16 6.87
CA THR A 46 1.64 3.65 5.54
C THR A 46 0.42 2.74 5.65
N VAL A 47 -0.66 3.08 4.92
CA VAL A 47 -1.87 2.27 4.79
C VAL A 47 -1.88 1.61 3.42
N ILE A 48 -1.87 0.28 3.39
CA ILE A 48 -1.94 -0.51 2.16
C ILE A 48 -3.36 -1.06 1.97
N TYR A 49 -4.04 -0.60 0.92
CA TYR A 49 -5.29 -1.21 0.46
C TYR A 49 -4.98 -2.47 -0.35
N ASN A 50 -5.19 -3.63 0.27
CA ASN A 50 -4.88 -4.94 -0.30
C ASN A 50 -6.15 -5.61 -0.82
N ASN A 51 -6.48 -5.37 -2.09
CA ASN A 51 -7.63 -5.98 -2.77
C ASN A 51 -7.22 -7.11 -3.73
N GLY A 52 -5.92 -7.41 -3.85
CA GLY A 52 -5.39 -8.48 -4.69
C GLY A 52 -5.51 -8.20 -6.18
N ALA A 53 -5.66 -6.94 -6.60
CA ALA A 53 -5.87 -6.59 -8.00
C ALA A 53 -5.37 -5.20 -8.39
N TYR A 54 -4.96 -5.05 -9.65
CA TYR A 54 -4.84 -3.74 -10.30
C TYR A 54 -6.23 -3.21 -10.68
N ASP A 55 -7.05 -2.91 -9.68
CA ASP A 55 -8.49 -2.69 -9.85
C ASP A 55 -8.82 -1.40 -10.64
N ILE A 56 -7.96 -0.38 -10.55
CA ILE A 56 -8.07 0.80 -11.41
C ILE A 56 -7.96 0.44 -12.89
N LEU A 57 -7.11 -0.53 -13.25
CA LEU A 57 -6.96 -0.95 -14.65
C LEU A 57 -8.18 -1.73 -15.13
N ARG A 58 -8.90 -2.43 -14.22
CA ARG A 58 -10.19 -3.06 -14.56
C ARG A 58 -11.24 -2.00 -14.90
N ILE A 59 -11.29 -0.93 -14.12
CA ILE A 59 -12.17 0.23 -14.37
C ILE A 59 -11.80 0.91 -15.69
N GLU A 60 -10.51 1.15 -15.94
CA GLU A 60 -10.07 1.80 -17.19
C GLU A 60 -10.32 0.92 -18.43
N LEU A 61 -10.17 -0.41 -18.32
CA LEU A 61 -10.48 -1.34 -19.41
C LEU A 61 -11.97 -1.25 -19.82
N GLN A 62 -12.87 -1.11 -18.84
CA GLN A 62 -14.29 -0.86 -19.11
C GLN A 62 -14.50 0.50 -19.78
N ARG A 63 -13.83 1.56 -19.30
CA ARG A 63 -13.99 2.92 -19.81
C ARG A 63 -13.55 3.11 -21.26
N VAL A 64 -12.51 2.40 -21.70
CA VAL A 64 -12.01 2.47 -23.09
C VAL A 64 -12.81 1.61 -24.08
N GLY A 65 -13.92 1.00 -23.64
CA GLY A 65 -14.77 0.14 -24.48
C GLY A 65 -14.18 -1.23 -24.79
N ALA A 66 -13.04 -1.58 -24.20
CA ALA A 66 -12.41 -2.90 -24.31
C ALA A 66 -12.90 -3.89 -23.24
N GLY A 67 -13.76 -3.45 -22.32
CA GLY A 67 -14.12 -4.17 -21.09
C GLY A 67 -15.57 -4.63 -20.97
N SER A 68 -16.33 -4.73 -22.06
CA SER A 68 -17.66 -5.37 -21.99
C SER A 68 -17.57 -6.88 -21.75
N ASP A 69 -16.50 -7.52 -22.24
CA ASP A 69 -16.19 -8.94 -21.97
C ASP A 69 -14.68 -9.22 -22.15
N PRO A 70 -13.82 -8.80 -21.20
CA PRO A 70 -12.39 -9.03 -21.29
C PRO A 70 -12.08 -10.53 -21.16
N GLY A 71 -11.28 -11.06 -22.09
CA GLY A 71 -10.89 -12.47 -22.07
C GLY A 71 -10.13 -12.87 -20.80
N PRO A 72 -10.07 -14.18 -20.49
CA PRO A 72 -9.52 -14.68 -19.23
C PRO A 72 -8.05 -14.29 -19.00
N LYS A 73 -7.27 -14.15 -20.07
CA LYS A 73 -5.87 -13.71 -19.98
C LYS A 73 -5.71 -12.23 -19.63
N ALA A 74 -6.61 -11.37 -20.09
CA ALA A 74 -6.61 -9.97 -19.69
C ALA A 74 -6.97 -9.82 -18.21
N LEU A 75 -7.94 -10.59 -17.71
CA LEU A 75 -8.32 -10.58 -16.29
C LEU A 75 -7.20 -11.10 -15.39
N ASP A 76 -6.49 -12.15 -15.82
CA ASP A 76 -5.36 -12.74 -15.09
C ASP A 76 -4.17 -11.77 -14.94
N LEU A 77 -3.92 -10.90 -15.93
CA LEU A 77 -2.89 -9.85 -15.85
C LEU A 77 -3.18 -8.78 -14.78
N LEU A 78 -4.44 -8.64 -14.36
CA LEU A 78 -4.89 -7.66 -13.39
C LEU A 78 -5.12 -8.27 -12.00
N ASP A 79 -4.91 -9.58 -11.86
CA ASP A 79 -5.05 -10.32 -10.61
C ASP A 79 -3.66 -10.58 -10.01
N ILE A 80 -3.44 -10.06 -8.81
CA ILE A 80 -2.19 -10.20 -8.06
C ILE A 80 -2.40 -10.98 -6.76
N SER A 81 -3.51 -11.72 -6.65
CA SER A 81 -3.83 -12.51 -5.47
C SER A 81 -3.12 -13.87 -5.42
N ARG A 82 -2.36 -14.24 -6.47
CA ARG A 82 -1.73 -15.56 -6.64
C ARG A 82 -0.21 -15.47 -6.89
N PRO A 83 0.65 -15.66 -5.86
CA PRO A 83 0.29 -15.84 -4.45
C PRO A 83 -0.15 -14.54 -3.79
N THR A 84 -0.92 -14.64 -2.70
CA THR A 84 -1.28 -13.48 -1.90
C THR A 84 -0.06 -12.99 -1.13
N MET A 85 0.22 -11.69 -1.23
CA MET A 85 1.33 -11.07 -0.52
C MET A 85 0.96 -10.81 0.94
N ASP A 86 1.88 -11.17 1.84
CA ASP A 86 1.79 -10.87 3.27
C ASP A 86 2.57 -9.58 3.55
N PHE A 87 1.89 -8.44 3.40
CA PHE A 87 2.50 -7.12 3.62
C PHE A 87 2.95 -6.89 5.06
N VAL A 88 2.36 -7.59 6.04
CA VAL A 88 2.82 -7.51 7.44
C VAL A 88 4.22 -8.09 7.53
N LYS A 89 4.44 -9.31 7.04
CA LYS A 89 5.77 -9.94 7.04
C LYS A 89 6.80 -9.17 6.21
N ILE A 90 6.38 -8.61 5.07
CA ILE A 90 7.26 -7.79 4.23
C ILE A 90 7.72 -6.54 4.98
N ALA A 91 6.78 -5.82 5.62
CA ALA A 91 7.09 -4.62 6.40
C ALA A 91 7.99 -4.94 7.60
N GLU A 92 7.67 -5.99 8.36
CA GLU A 92 8.48 -6.45 9.50
C GLU A 92 9.90 -6.83 9.05
N GLY A 93 10.04 -7.52 7.92
CA GLY A 93 11.33 -7.86 7.32
C GLY A 93 12.15 -6.65 6.89
N MET A 94 11.52 -5.48 6.71
CA MET A 94 12.17 -4.20 6.42
C MET A 94 12.35 -3.32 7.67
N GLY A 95 11.95 -3.79 8.84
CA GLY A 95 12.08 -3.07 10.11
C GLY A 95 10.93 -2.11 10.42
N VAL A 96 9.80 -2.19 9.71
CA VAL A 96 8.61 -1.38 9.96
C VAL A 96 7.57 -2.24 10.70
N PRO A 97 7.09 -1.83 11.90
CA PRO A 97 6.00 -2.54 12.57
C PRO A 97 4.73 -2.47 11.72
N ALA A 98 4.00 -3.58 11.64
CA ALA A 98 2.81 -3.66 10.82
C ALA A 98 1.75 -4.56 11.44
N ARG A 99 0.49 -4.31 11.07
CA ARG A 99 -0.63 -5.18 11.38
C ARG A 99 -1.63 -5.18 10.25
N ARG A 100 -2.42 -6.25 10.19
CA ARG A 100 -3.56 -6.37 9.27
C ARG A 100 -4.85 -6.14 10.02
N VAL A 101 -5.76 -5.42 9.39
CA VAL A 101 -7.14 -5.17 9.87
C VAL A 101 -8.12 -5.58 8.78
N THR A 102 -9.34 -5.97 9.16
CA THR A 102 -10.38 -6.41 8.22
C THR A 102 -11.73 -5.71 8.43
N THR A 103 -11.86 -4.88 9.47
CA THR A 103 -13.05 -4.08 9.75
C THR A 103 -12.74 -2.59 9.82
N CYS A 104 -13.77 -1.74 9.68
CA CYS A 104 -13.61 -0.29 9.79
C CYS A 104 -13.23 0.13 11.22
N GLU A 105 -13.77 -0.57 12.21
CA GLU A 105 -13.49 -0.36 13.63
C GLU A 105 -12.03 -0.67 13.94
N GLU A 106 -11.55 -1.85 13.52
CA GLU A 106 -10.14 -2.23 13.65
C GLU A 106 -9.23 -1.24 12.93
N PHE A 107 -9.62 -0.77 11.74
CA PHE A 107 -8.84 0.23 11.01
C PHE A 107 -8.77 1.56 11.76
N ALA A 108 -9.89 2.05 12.30
CA ALA A 108 -9.93 3.30 13.05
C ALA A 108 -9.04 3.23 14.31
N ASP A 109 -9.10 2.12 15.04
CA ASP A 109 -8.26 1.89 16.21
C ASP A 109 -6.79 1.73 15.80
N ALA A 110 -6.55 1.06 14.68
CA ALA A 110 -5.21 0.86 14.17
C ALA A 110 -4.52 2.17 13.76
N LEU A 111 -5.27 3.05 13.09
CA LEU A 111 -4.77 4.34 12.66
C LEU A 111 -4.48 5.25 13.85
N ARG A 112 -5.37 5.29 14.86
CA ARG A 112 -5.13 6.08 16.09
C ARG A 112 -3.86 5.65 16.81
N ALA A 113 -3.65 4.35 16.97
CA ALA A 113 -2.46 3.84 17.63
C ALA A 113 -1.18 4.11 16.83
N ALA A 114 -1.21 4.01 15.49
CA ALA A 114 -0.04 4.30 14.66
C ALA A 114 0.45 5.76 14.77
N PHE A 115 -0.48 6.71 14.96
CA PHE A 115 -0.15 8.13 15.15
C PHE A 115 0.28 8.48 16.59
N ALA A 116 0.28 7.51 17.50
CA ALA A 116 0.62 7.69 18.90
C ALA A 116 1.87 6.92 19.34
N GLU A 117 2.48 6.14 18.45
CA GLU A 117 3.77 5.44 18.64
C GLU A 117 4.95 6.41 18.50
#